data_AF-A0A963S1H6-F1
#
_entry.id   AF-A0A963S1H6-F1
#
_cell.length_a   1.000
_cell.length_b   1.000
_cell.length_c   1.000
_cell.angle_alpha   90.00
_cell.angle_beta   90.00
_cell.angle_gamma   90.00
#
_symmetry.space_group_name_H-M   'P 1'
#
loop_
_entity.id
_entity.type
_entity.pdbx_description
1 polymer ?
#
loop_
_entity_poly.entity_id
_entity_poly.type
_entity_poly.pdbx_seq_one_letter_code
_entity_poly.pdbx_strand_id
1 'polypeptide(L)'
;MSRIGVTERQVAVLTVIEDEVASGRPSPNTVELARATGFSTGEIARILDALEYMGFITRIPNRRRNIRLCSPSVRMAPDDHLIAELTRRGYLVRKGMGQ
;
A
#
# COMPACT_ATOMS: atom_id res chain seq x y z
N MET A 1 16.46 -0.49 -1.18
CA MET A 1 15.61 -0.27 -2.37
C MET A 1 14.72 0.92 -2.09
N SER A 2 14.90 2.05 -2.79
CA SER A 2 14.03 3.21 -2.62
C SER A 2 12.65 2.90 -3.20
N ARG A 3 11.61 2.89 -2.35
CA ARG A 3 10.21 2.68 -2.74
C ARG A 3 9.67 3.99 -3.31
N ILE A 4 9.79 4.18 -4.62
CA ILE A 4 9.36 5.40 -5.31
C ILE A 4 7.83 5.46 -5.33
N GLY A 5 7.24 6.61 -4.96
CA GLY A 5 5.79 6.85 -4.97
C GLY A 5 5.06 6.59 -3.65
N VAL A 6 5.79 6.25 -2.58
CA VAL A 6 5.21 5.94 -1.27
C VAL A 6 5.55 7.09 -0.30
N THR A 7 4.54 7.65 0.36
CA THR A 7 4.74 8.73 1.35
C THR A 7 5.37 8.19 2.63
N GLU A 8 6.04 9.04 3.43
CA GLU A 8 6.67 8.63 4.69
C GLU A 8 5.70 7.89 5.64
N ARG A 9 4.44 8.33 5.69
CA ARG A 9 3.40 7.68 6.51
C ARG A 9 3.06 6.28 6.00
N GLN A 10 2.94 6.11 4.68
CA GLN A 10 2.70 4.80 4.06
C GLN A 10 3.89 3.86 4.26
N VAL A 11 5.12 4.39 4.16
CA VAL A 11 6.35 3.63 4.46
C VAL A 11 6.35 3.17 5.91
N ALA A 12 6.03 4.04 6.87
CA ALA A 12 5.98 3.67 8.29
C ALA A 12 5.00 2.52 8.56
N VAL A 13 3.80 2.58 7.99
CA VAL A 13 2.80 1.50 8.13
C VAL A 13 3.29 0.21 7.46
N LEU A 14 3.83 0.30 6.25
CA LEU A 14 4.34 -0.85 5.52
C LEU A 14 5.47 -1.55 6.27
N THR A 15 6.40 -0.79 6.84
CA THR A 15 7.52 -1.32 7.66
C THR A 15 7.01 -2.10 8.87
N VAL A 16 5.98 -1.62 9.57
CA VAL A 16 5.39 -2.36 10.70
C VAL A 16 4.79 -3.70 10.24
N ILE A 17 4.09 -3.71 9.11
CA ILE A 17 3.52 -4.95 8.57
C ILE A 17 4.63 -5.93 8.18
N GLU A 18 5.70 -5.44 7.56
CA GLU A 18 6.88 -6.24 7.17
C GLU A 18 7.59 -6.84 8.37
N ASP A 19 7.80 -6.06 9.43
CA ASP A 19 8.49 -6.50 10.65
C ASP A 19 7.69 -7.60 11.40
N GLU A 20 6.37 -7.41 11.54
CA GLU A 20 5.49 -8.40 12.18
C GLU A 20 5.48 -9.71 11.38
N VAL A 21 5.35 -9.65 10.05
CA VAL A 21 5.36 -10.84 9.19
C VAL A 21 6.73 -11.53 9.21
N ALA A 22 7.84 -10.76 9.17
CA ALA A 22 9.20 -11.30 9.26
C ALA A 22 9.47 -11.98 10.60
N SER A 23 8.89 -11.47 11.68
CA SER A 23 8.94 -12.06 13.02
C SER A 23 8.08 -13.34 13.16
N GLY A 24 7.43 -13.80 12.09
CA GLY A 24 6.50 -14.93 12.10
C GLY A 24 5.22 -14.64 12.87
N ARG A 25 5.00 -13.37 13.24
CA ARG A 25 3.77 -12.95 13.89
C ARG A 25 2.66 -12.84 12.86
N PRO A 26 1.44 -13.12 13.30
CA PRO A 26 0.31 -13.05 12.41
C PRO A 26 -0.02 -11.59 12.06
N SER A 27 -0.42 -11.33 10.80
CA SER A 27 -0.53 -9.96 10.26
C SER A 27 -1.34 -9.03 11.17
N PRO A 28 -0.87 -7.78 11.38
CA PRO A 28 -1.53 -6.82 12.26
C PRO A 28 -2.85 -6.31 11.65
N ASN A 29 -3.75 -5.85 12.52
CA ASN A 29 -4.99 -5.18 12.15
C ASN A 29 -4.88 -3.64 12.26
N THR A 30 -5.92 -2.91 11.84
CA THR A 30 -5.96 -1.43 11.85
C THR A 30 -5.68 -0.81 13.22
N VAL A 31 -6.14 -1.43 14.31
CA VAL A 31 -5.94 -0.95 15.69
C VAL A 31 -4.50 -1.19 16.15
N GLU A 32 -3.93 -2.34 15.81
CA GLU A 32 -2.54 -2.67 16.10
C GLU A 32 -1.59 -1.74 15.36
N LEU A 33 -1.86 -1.48 14.07
CA LEU A 33 -1.11 -0.53 13.25
C LEU A 33 -1.21 0.90 13.80
N ALA A 34 -2.41 1.35 14.18
CA ALA A 34 -2.62 2.67 14.78
C ALA A 34 -1.80 2.84 16.07
N ARG A 35 -1.75 1.80 16.92
CA ARG A 35 -0.93 1.81 18.13
C ARG A 35 0.57 1.82 17.84
N ALA A 36 1.02 1.06 16.84
CA ALA A 36 2.43 0.97 16.50
C ALA A 36 2.97 2.25 15.84
N THR A 37 2.17 2.92 15.03
CA THR A 37 2.61 4.13 14.30
C THR A 37 2.20 5.45 14.97
N GLY A 38 1.27 5.40 15.94
CA GLY A 38 0.68 6.60 16.54
C GLY A 38 -0.32 7.34 15.64
N PHE A 39 -0.74 6.73 14.52
CA PHE A 39 -1.73 7.32 13.61
C PHE A 39 -3.15 6.97 14.04
N SER A 40 -4.13 7.76 13.58
CA SER A 40 -5.54 7.42 13.80
C SER A 40 -5.94 6.19 12.98
N THR A 41 -6.92 5.42 13.46
CA THR A 41 -7.45 4.25 12.74
C THR A 41 -8.02 4.62 11.36
N GLY A 42 -8.59 5.82 11.22
CA GLY A 42 -9.06 6.34 9.94
C GLY A 42 -7.93 6.65 8.95
N GLU A 43 -6.79 7.18 9.43
CA GLU A 43 -5.59 7.35 8.60
C GLU A 43 -5.00 6.00 8.19
N ILE A 44 -4.93 5.03 9.10
CA ILE A 44 -4.47 3.68 8.76
C ILE A 44 -5.35 3.07 7.68
N ALA A 45 -6.68 3.18 7.79
CA ALA A 45 -7.58 2.66 6.77
C ALA A 45 -7.26 3.24 5.37
N ARG A 46 -7.12 4.57 5.26
CA ARG A 46 -6.73 5.25 4.01
C ARG A 46 -5.36 4.83 3.50
N ILE A 47 -4.39 4.65 4.40
CA ILE A 47 -3.04 4.20 4.04
C ILE A 47 -3.08 2.77 3.50
N LEU A 48 -3.82 1.88 4.15
CA LEU A 48 -3.99 0.51 3.67
C LEU A 48 -4.67 0.47 2.30
N ASP A 49 -5.65 1.34 2.03
CA ASP A 49 -6.29 1.44 0.71
C ASP A 49 -5.29 1.87 -0.36
N ALA A 50 -4.45 2.87 -0.05
CA ALA A 50 -3.39 3.30 -0.96
C ALA A 50 -2.34 2.19 -1.19
N LEU A 51 -1.90 1.49 -0.13
CA LEU A 51 -0.94 0.39 -0.23
C LEU A 51 -1.50 -0.80 -1.02
N GLU A 52 -2.79 -1.07 -0.89
CA GLU A 52 -3.49 -2.10 -1.66
C GLU A 52 -3.63 -1.71 -3.13
N TYR A 53 -4.02 -0.46 -3.41
CA TYR A 53 -4.08 0.08 -4.77
C TYR A 53 -2.72 0.03 -5.48
N MET A 54 -1.64 0.36 -4.75
CA MET A 54 -0.27 0.28 -5.25
C MET A 54 0.27 -1.17 -5.37
N GLY A 55 -0.47 -2.16 -4.89
CA GLY A 55 -0.08 -3.58 -4.97
C GLY A 55 1.00 -4.00 -3.98
N PHE A 56 1.25 -3.21 -2.92
CA PHE A 56 2.14 -3.61 -1.82
C PHE A 56 1.47 -4.59 -0.85
N ILE A 57 0.14 -4.53 -0.74
CA ILE A 57 -0.65 -5.44 0.11
C ILE A 57 -1.92 -5.90 -0.60
N THR A 58 -2.58 -6.92 -0.04
CA THR A 58 -3.97 -7.26 -0.37
C THR A 58 -4.74 -7.62 0.89
N ARG A 59 -6.04 -7.28 0.95
CA ARG A 59 -6.93 -7.63 2.05
C ARG A 59 -7.89 -8.76 1.68
N ILE A 60 -7.82 -9.87 2.42
CA ILE A 60 -8.71 -11.02 2.25
C ILE A 60 -10.04 -10.77 2.98
N PRO A 61 -11.19 -10.72 2.28
CA PRO A 61 -12.49 -10.56 2.93
C PRO A 61 -12.79 -11.74 3.87
N ASN A 62 -13.57 -11.49 4.92
CA ASN A 62 -14.01 -12.48 5.92
C ASN A 62 -12.89 -13.17 6.72
N ARG A 63 -11.68 -12.60 6.78
CA ARG A 63 -10.63 -13.04 7.71
C ARG A 63 -10.31 -11.98 8.76
N ARG A 64 -10.16 -12.42 10.02
CA ARG A 64 -9.71 -11.57 11.15
C ARG A 64 -8.31 -10.99 10.95
N ARG A 65 -7.47 -11.66 10.15
CA ARG A 65 -6.11 -11.22 9.77
C ARG A 65 -6.04 -11.18 8.26
N ASN A 66 -6.57 -10.11 7.72
CA ASN A 66 -6.87 -9.99 6.30
C ASN A 66 -5.70 -9.48 5.47
N ILE A 67 -4.70 -8.83 6.06
CA ILE A 67 -3.58 -8.24 5.31
C ILE A 67 -2.58 -9.34 4.90
N ARG A 68 -2.21 -9.34 3.63
CA ARG A 68 -1.07 -10.07 3.08
C ARG A 68 -0.12 -9.10 2.39
N LEU A 69 1.18 -9.28 2.61
CA LEU A 69 2.22 -8.58 1.86
C LEU A 69 2.30 -9.15 0.45
N CYS A 70 2.33 -8.26 -0.53
CA CYS A 70 2.60 -8.56 -1.92
C CYS A 70 3.96 -7.96 -2.27
N SER A 71 4.77 -8.70 -3.02
CA SER A 71 5.91 -8.08 -3.69
C SER A 71 5.36 -7.31 -4.88
N PRO A 72 5.45 -5.98 -4.93
CA PRO A 72 5.03 -5.24 -6.12
C PRO A 72 5.96 -5.65 -7.25
N SER A 73 5.53 -6.61 -8.06
CA SER A 73 6.21 -7.03 -9.28
C SER A 73 5.99 -5.94 -10.32
N VAL A 74 6.72 -4.82 -10.20
CA VAL A 74 6.79 -3.66 -11.12
C VAL A 74 5.57 -3.57 -12.05
N ARG A 75 4.38 -3.50 -11.46
CA ARG A 75 3.17 -3.01 -12.11
C ARG A 75 2.82 -1.79 -11.28
N MET A 76 3.67 -0.77 -11.42
CA MET A 76 3.24 0.58 -11.10
C MET A 76 2.08 0.86 -12.06
N ALA A 77 0.85 0.58 -11.62
CA ALA A 77 -0.28 1.32 -12.15
C ALA A 77 0.06 2.79 -11.86
N PRO A 78 0.19 3.64 -12.90
CA PRO A 78 0.59 5.02 -12.66
C PRO A 78 -0.44 5.65 -11.72
N ASP A 79 0.06 6.22 -10.62
CA ASP A 79 -0.76 6.94 -9.64
C ASP A 79 -1.61 8.00 -10.34
N ASP A 80 -2.84 8.29 -9.90
CA ASP A 80 -3.71 9.28 -10.54
C ASP A 80 -3.02 10.66 -10.68
N HIS A 81 -2.15 11.04 -9.74
CA HIS A 81 -1.35 12.25 -9.85
C HIS A 81 -0.30 12.16 -10.96
N LEU A 82 0.35 11.00 -11.11
CA LEU A 82 1.29 10.74 -12.19
C LEU A 82 0.57 10.68 -13.54
N ILE A 83 -0.62 10.07 -13.62
CA ILE A 83 -1.47 10.07 -14.82
C ILE A 83 -1.83 11.51 -15.17
N ALA A 84 -2.27 12.31 -14.20
CA ALA A 84 -2.64 13.71 -14.40
C ALA A 84 -1.44 14.56 -14.87
N GLU A 85 -0.27 14.40 -14.25
CA GLU A 85 0.96 15.11 -14.63
C GLU A 85 1.46 14.68 -16.01
N LEU A 86 1.46 13.37 -16.32
CA LEU A 86 1.82 12.87 -17.65
C LEU A 86 0.85 13.35 -18.73
N THR A 87 -0.45 13.35 -18.43
CA THR A 87 -1.49 13.89 -19.32
C THR A 87 -1.28 15.38 -19.54
N ARG A 88 -0.99 16.15 -18.49
CA ARG A 88 -0.68 17.58 -18.56
C ARG A 88 0.54 17.87 -19.43
N ARG A 89 1.54 16.98 -19.40
CA ARG A 89 2.75 17.06 -20.23
C ARG A 89 2.57 16.49 -21.65
N GLY A 90 1.36 16.05 -22.02
CA GLY A 90 1.03 15.58 -23.36
C GLY A 90 1.34 14.09 -23.62
N TYR A 91 1.63 13.31 -22.58
CA TYR A 91 1.85 11.87 -22.71
C TYR A 91 0.53 11.10 -22.65
N LEU A 92 0.34 10.19 -23.60
CA LEU A 92 -0.82 9.31 -23.68
C LEU A 92 -0.61 8.09 -22.79
N VAL A 93 -1.20 8.09 -21.59
CA VAL A 93 -1.10 6.97 -20.64
C VAL A 93 -2.17 5.93 -20.96
N ARG A 94 -1.79 4.79 -21.54
CA ARG A 94 -2.69 3.66 -21.76
C ARG A 94 -2.66 2.76 -20.51
N LYS A 95 -3.78 2.71 -19.77
CA LYS A 95 -3.95 1.75 -18.66
C LYS A 95 -3.80 0.34 -19.22
N GLY A 96 -2.70 -0.34 -18.90
CA GLY A 96 -2.50 -1.72 -19.30
C GLY A 96 -3.56 -2.61 -18.65
N MET A 97 -4.54 -3.06 -19.43
CA MET A 97 -5.34 -4.23 -19.07
C MET A 97 -4.38 -5.42 -19.00
N GLY A 98 -3.99 -5.79 -17.79
CA GLY A 98 -3.39 -7.09 -17.52
C GLY A 98 -4.49 -8.15 -17.60
N GLN A 99 -4.22 -9.16 -18.43
CA GLN A 99 -5.06 -10.33 -18.74
C GLN A 99 -5.67 -11.01 -17.51
#